data_AF-A0A1F8TM77-F1
#
_entry.id   AF-A0A1F8TM77-F1
#
_cell.length_a   1.000
_cell.length_b   1.000
_cell.length_c   1.000
_cell.angle_alpha   90.00
_cell.angle_beta   90.00
_cell.angle_gamma   90.00
#
_symmetry.space_group_name_H-M   'P 1'
#
loop_
_entity.id
_entity.type
_entity.pdbx_description
1 polymer ?
#
loop_
_entity_poly.entity_id
_entity_poly.type
_entity_poly.pdbx_seq_one_letter_code
_entity_poly.pdbx_strand_id
1 'polypeptide(L)' 'MLRGLLHPGLMVRRGLKIGDLDPRDDPRYCTLVSDKSLAVGGGVLEAIFSHAKLRLHLWE' A
#
# COMPACT_ATOMS: atom_id res chain seq x y z
N MET A 1 -16.41 2.17 -5.17
CA MET A 1 -15.98 0.74 -5.18
C MET A 1 -15.10 0.39 -3.98
N LEU A 2 -15.08 -0.85 -3.50
CA LEU A 2 -14.36 -1.27 -2.28
C LEU A 2 -12.91 -1.69 -2.59
N ARG A 3 -11.92 -1.16 -1.85
CA ARG A 3 -10.48 -1.43 -2.02
C ARG A 3 -9.76 -1.49 -0.68
N GLY A 4 -8.52 -2.00 -0.68
CA GLY A 4 -7.65 -1.97 0.51
C GLY A 4 -8.21 -2.73 1.71
N LEU A 5 -8.90 -3.84 1.46
CA LEU A 5 -9.54 -4.63 2.50
C LEU A 5 -8.52 -5.35 3.39
N LEU A 6 -8.83 -5.44 4.67
CA LEU A 6 -8.16 -6.36 5.58
C LEU A 6 -8.34 -7.82 5.12
N HIS A 7 -7.31 -8.63 5.30
CA HIS A 7 -7.39 -10.05 5.00
C HIS A 7 -8.35 -10.77 5.98
N PRO A 8 -8.99 -11.86 5.57
CA PRO A 8 -9.91 -12.61 6.43
C PRO A 8 -9.21 -13.23 7.64
N GLY A 9 -9.96 -13.45 8.72
CA GLY A 9 -9.48 -14.09 9.95
C GLY A 9 -8.90 -13.15 11.01
N LEU A 10 -8.86 -11.85 10.75
CA LEU A 10 -8.41 -10.86 11.72
C LEU A 10 -9.47 -10.54 12.76
N MET A 11 -9.04 -10.44 14.02
CA MET A 11 -9.88 -9.88 15.10
C MET A 11 -10.00 -8.37 14.92
N VAL A 12 -11.22 -7.89 14.70
CA VAL A 12 -11.52 -6.47 14.56
C VAL A 12 -12.41 -5.97 15.70
N ARG A 13 -12.31 -4.69 16.02
CA ARG A 13 -13.17 -4.03 17.02
C ARG A 13 -14.24 -3.19 16.33
N ARG A 14 -15.36 -2.95 17.00
CA ARG A 14 -16.41 -2.04 16.50
C ARG A 14 -15.82 -0.66 16.21
N GLY A 15 -16.12 -0.11 15.03
CA GLY A 15 -15.60 1.19 14.58
C GLY A 15 -14.20 1.14 13.98
N LEU A 16 -13.54 -0.03 13.95
CA LEU A 16 -12.26 -0.17 13.26
C LEU A 16 -12.46 -0.04 11.75
N LYS A 17 -11.63 0.78 11.11
CA LYS A 17 -11.58 0.89 9.64
C LYS A 17 -10.97 -0.39 9.06
N ILE A 18 -11.73 -1.11 8.24
CA ILE A 18 -11.33 -2.40 7.65
C ILE A 18 -11.06 -2.34 6.14
N GLY A 19 -11.20 -1.16 5.54
CA GLY A 19 -11.01 -0.92 4.12
C GLY A 19 -11.30 0.51 3.70
N ASP A 20 -11.20 0.75 2.39
CA ASP A 20 -11.41 2.04 1.74
C ASP A 20 -12.50 1.94 0.67
N LEU A 21 -13.34 2.97 0.57
CA LEU A 21 -14.20 3.18 -0.58
C LEU A 21 -13.52 4.15 -1.54
N ASP A 22 -13.39 3.73 -2.79
CA ASP A 22 -12.94 4.55 -3.89
C ASP A 22 -14.13 5.32 -4.51
N PRO A 23 -14.13 6.67 -4.46
CA PRO A 23 -15.24 7.49 -4.96
C PRO A 23 -15.26 7.64 -6.48
N ARG A 24 -14.21 7.19 -7.20
CA ARG A 24 -14.06 7.39 -8.66
C ARG A 24 -14.96 6.48 -9.51
N ASP A 25 -15.65 5.54 -8.85
CA ASP A 25 -16.62 4.60 -9.45
C ASP A 25 -16.16 3.89 -10.74
N ASP A 26 -14.88 3.50 -10.78
CA ASP A 26 -14.28 2.83 -11.94
C ASP A 26 -13.64 1.49 -11.54
N PRO A 27 -14.15 0.35 -12.06
CA PRO A 27 -13.68 -1.01 -11.74
C PRO A 27 -12.22 -1.28 -12.00
N ARG A 28 -11.61 -0.56 -12.94
CA ARG A 28 -10.20 -0.76 -13.30
C ARG A 28 -9.29 -0.49 -12.11
N TYR A 29 -9.67 0.41 -11.20
CA TYR A 29 -8.87 0.70 -10.03
C TYR A 29 -8.75 -0.51 -9.09
N CYS A 30 -9.71 -1.44 -9.05
CA CYS A 30 -9.64 -2.62 -8.19
C CYS A 30 -8.44 -3.53 -8.49
N THR A 31 -7.91 -3.50 -9.71
CA THR A 31 -6.79 -4.33 -10.17
C THR A 31 -5.46 -3.58 -10.31
N LEU A 32 -5.46 -2.26 -10.11
CA LEU A 32 -4.26 -1.43 -10.14
C LEU A 32 -3.66 -1.23 -8.75
N VAL A 33 -2.38 -0.86 -8.68
CA VAL A 33 -1.75 -0.42 -7.44
C VAL A 33 -2.37 0.92 -7.01
N SER A 34 -2.65 1.10 -5.72
CA SER A 34 -3.22 2.35 -5.22
C SER A 34 -2.21 3.49 -5.19
N ASP A 35 -2.68 4.73 -5.29
CA ASP A 35 -1.85 5.93 -5.18
C ASP A 35 -1.05 5.95 -3.86
N LYS A 36 -1.68 5.50 -2.76
CA LYS A 36 -1.05 5.38 -1.43
C LYS A 36 0.11 4.38 -1.45
N SER A 37 -0.10 3.22 -2.07
CA SER A 37 0.92 2.17 -2.18
C SER A 37 2.08 2.60 -3.10
N LEU A 38 1.78 3.31 -4.20
CA LEU A 38 2.79 3.87 -5.10
C LEU A 38 3.66 4.91 -4.39
N ALA A 39 3.06 5.81 -3.61
CA ALA A 39 3.81 6.82 -2.85
C ALA A 39 4.80 6.19 -1.86
N VAL A 40 4.37 5.16 -1.11
CA VAL A 40 5.24 4.43 -0.18
C VAL A 40 6.36 3.71 -0.93
N GLY A 41 6.04 2.97 -2.01
CA GLY A 41 7.03 2.28 -2.82
C GLY A 41 8.05 3.23 -3.46
N GLY A 42 7.58 4.38 -3.95
CA GLY A 42 8.43 5.45 -4.48
C GLY A 42 9.41 5.97 -3.44
N GLY A 43 8.93 6.33 -2.24
CA GLY A 43 9.79 6.79 -1.15
C GLY A 43 10.84 5.75 -0.72
N VAL A 44 10.49 4.46 -0.72
CA VAL A 44 11.46 3.38 -0.46
C VAL A 44 12.54 3.34 -1.53
N LEU A 45 12.17 3.41 -2.81
CA LEU A 45 13.15 3.44 -3.91
C LEU A 45 14.03 4.69 -3.85
N GLU A 46 13.46 5.86 -3.54
CA GLU A 46 14.21 7.10 -3.35
C GLU A 46 15.26 6.95 -2.24
N ALA A 47 14.90 6.37 -1.09
CA ALA A 47 15.83 6.14 0.01
C ALA A 47 16.96 5.19 -0.40
N ILE A 48 16.63 4.08 -1.08
CA ILE A 48 17.61 3.11 -1.60
C ILE A 48 18.60 3.77 -2.56
N PHE A 49 18.12 4.57 -3.51
CA PHE A 49 18.98 5.19 -4.52
C PHE A 49 19.77 6.38 -3.98
N SER A 50 19.22 7.14 -3.03
CA SER A 50 19.88 8.32 -2.48
C SER A 50 20.90 7.99 -1.38
N HIS A 51 20.77 6.85 -0.70
CA HIS A 51 21.63 6.49 0.43
C HIS A 51 22.44 5.20 0.18
N ALA A 52 23.65 5.35 -0.37
CA ALA A 52 24.50 4.23 -0.80
C ALA A 52 24.74 3.14 0.26
N LYS A 53 24.82 3.49 1.56
CA LYS A 53 25.01 2.49 2.63
C LYS A 53 23.83 1.51 2.75
N LEU A 54 22.60 1.91 2.38
CA LEU A 54 21.45 1.01 2.41
C LEU A 54 21.60 -0.10 1.37
N ARG A 55 22.19 0.22 0.21
CA ARG A 55 22.38 -0.75 -0.90
C ARG A 55 23.33 -1.88 -0.56
N LEU A 56 24.22 -1.70 0.41
CA LEU A 56 25.16 -2.73 0.86
C LEU A 56 24.45 -3.90 1.56
N HIS A 57 23.29 -3.66 2.18
CA HIS A 57 22.57 -4.62 3.01
C HIS A 57 21.30 -5.17 2.33
N LEU A 58 21.04 -4.86 1.06
CA LEU A 58 19.77 -5.21 0.39
C LEU A 58 19.58 -6.71 0.13
N TRP A 59 20.68 -7.48 0.15
CA TRP A 59 20.70 -8.89 -0.24
C TRP A 59 21.34 -9.78 0.83
N GLU A 60 21.59 -9.23 2.01
CA GLU A 60 21.87 -10.00 3.22
C GLU A 60 20.56 -10.60 3.77
#